data_AF-A0A2R6LW60-F1
#
_entry.id   AF-A0A2R6LW60-F1
#
_cell.length_a   1.000
_cell.length_b   1.000
_cell.length_c   1.000
_cell.angle_alpha   90.00
_cell.angle_beta   90.00
_cell.angle_gamma   90.00
#
_symmetry.space_group_name_H-M   'P 1'
#
loop_
_entity.id
_entity.type
_entity.pdbx_description
1 polymer ?
#
loop_
_entity_poly.entity_id
_entity_poly.type
_entity_poly.pdbx_seq_one_letter_code
_entity_poly.pdbx_strand_id
1 'polypeptide(L)' 'MDSNRPEACGRCSMTSVVEMTDDDGADRDPFGDERIEVSESEMRVAAAPAVMAGKIKRKLDEFATRVTYGR' A
#
# COMPACT_ATOMS: atom_id res chain seq x y z
N MET A 1 -8.87 17.36 -26.63
CA MET A 1 -8.82 17.27 -25.16
C MET A 1 -8.10 15.98 -24.86
N ASP A 2 -7.01 16.03 -24.11
CA ASP A 2 -6.19 14.86 -23.79
C ASP A 2 -6.93 13.99 -22.76
N SER A 3 -7.36 12.80 -23.16
CA SER A 3 -8.22 11.90 -22.38
C SER A 3 -7.46 11.12 -21.30
N ASN A 4 -6.14 11.23 -21.24
CA ASN A 4 -5.29 10.40 -20.36
C ASN A 4 -4.97 11.07 -19.00
N ARG A 5 -5.57 12.23 -18.70
CA ARG A 5 -5.24 12.98 -17.49
C ARG A 5 -6.09 12.51 -16.31
N PRO A 6 -5.49 12.24 -15.12
CA PRO A 6 -6.26 11.87 -13.94
C PRO A 6 -7.25 12.98 -13.57
N GLU A 7 -8.52 12.62 -13.49
CA GLU A 7 -9.58 13.52 -13.04
C GLU A 7 -9.51 13.64 -11.50
N ALA A 8 -9.33 14.86 -11.01
CA ALA A 8 -9.23 15.13 -9.58
C ALA A 8 -10.58 15.63 -9.03
N CYS A 9 -11.12 14.96 -8.00
CA CYS A 9 -12.28 15.46 -7.29
C CYS A 9 -11.86 16.58 -6.33
N GLY A 10 -12.19 17.82 -6.67
CA GLY A 10 -11.81 19.02 -5.91
C GLY A 10 -12.32 19.10 -4.46
N ARG A 11 -13.12 18.13 -4.01
CA ARG A 11 -13.70 18.11 -2.65
C ARG A 11 -12.98 17.20 -1.66
N CYS A 12 -12.38 16.11 -2.13
CA CYS A 12 -11.67 15.14 -1.29
C CYS A 12 -10.20 14.99 -1.68
N SER A 13 -9.72 15.75 -2.67
CA SER A 13 -8.36 15.64 -3.23
C SER A 13 -7.99 14.22 -3.69
N MET A 14 -9.01 13.39 -3.93
CA MET A 14 -8.84 12.06 -4.48
C MET A 14 -8.79 12.15 -5.99
N THR A 15 -7.79 11.51 -6.60
CA THR A 15 -7.70 11.32 -8.05
C THR A 15 -8.14 9.90 -8.39
N SER A 16 -8.96 9.76 -9.44
CA SER A 16 -9.37 8.45 -9.97
C SER A 16 -8.98 8.33 -11.44
N VAL A 17 -8.55 7.14 -11.87
CA VAL A 17 -8.27 6.82 -13.27
C VAL A 17 -9.45 6.00 -13.79
N VAL A 18 -10.26 6.58 -14.67
CA VAL A 18 -11.50 5.95 -15.20
C VAL A 18 -11.23 5.12 -16.46
N GLU A 19 -10.12 5.39 -17.17
CA GLU A 19 -9.72 4.76 -18.44
C GLU A 19 -9.55 3.23 -18.35
N MET A 20 -9.40 2.66 -17.14
CA MET A 20 -9.29 1.20 -16.92
C MET A 20 -10.61 0.43 -17.16
N THR A 21 -11.70 1.11 -17.50
CA THR A 21 -13.06 0.52 -17.60
C THR A 21 -13.69 0.68 -18.98
N ASP A 22 -13.01 1.32 -19.93
CA ASP A 22 -13.52 1.55 -21.29
C ASP A 22 -13.37 0.29 -22.17
N ASP A 23 -14.41 0.01 -22.97
CA ASP A 23 -14.59 -1.23 -23.76
C ASP A 23 -13.52 -1.38 -24.87
N ASP A 24 -12.90 -0.29 -25.32
CA ASP A 24 -11.75 -0.27 -26.25
C ASP A 24 -10.45 -0.85 -25.63
N GLY A 25 -10.41 -1.03 -24.31
CA GLY A 25 -9.30 -1.63 -23.55
C GLY A 25 -9.50 -3.10 -23.17
N ALA A 26 -10.58 -3.75 -23.60
CA ALA A 26 -10.94 -5.11 -23.18
C ALA A 26 -9.92 -6.21 -23.56
N ASP A 27 -9.05 -5.97 -24.56
CA ASP A 27 -7.92 -6.85 -24.93
C ASP A 27 -6.69 -6.64 -24.02
N ARG A 28 -6.68 -5.59 -23.20
CA ARG A 28 -5.60 -5.28 -22.27
C ARG A 28 -6.06 -5.57 -20.86
N ASP A 29 -5.81 -6.78 -20.38
CA ASP A 29 -5.97 -7.11 -18.96
C ASP A 29 -5.12 -6.11 -18.13
N PRO A 30 -5.75 -5.21 -17.33
CA PRO A 30 -5.01 -4.24 -16.52
C PRO A 30 -4.19 -4.89 -15.41
N PHE A 31 -4.49 -6.16 -15.09
CA PHE A 31 -3.72 -7.00 -14.18
C PHE A 31 -2.73 -7.90 -14.92
N GLY A 32 -2.82 -8.01 -16.25
CA GLY A 32 -2.03 -8.95 -17.06
C GLY A 32 -2.19 -10.42 -16.62
N ASP A 33 -1.42 -11.32 -17.22
CA ASP A 33 -1.40 -12.73 -16.80
C ASP A 33 -0.82 -12.94 -15.37
N GLU A 34 -0.14 -11.94 -14.82
CA GLU A 34 0.45 -11.97 -13.48
C GLU A 34 -0.53 -11.40 -12.44
N ARG A 35 -1.26 -12.31 -11.78
CA ARG A 35 -2.14 -11.97 -10.65
C ARG A 35 -1.36 -11.17 -9.61
N ILE A 36 -1.87 -9.99 -9.24
CA ILE A 36 -1.37 -9.18 -8.12
C ILE A 36 -1.63 -9.81 -6.73
N GLU A 37 -2.28 -10.98 -6.69
CA GLU A 37 -2.59 -11.74 -5.48
C GLU A 37 -1.35 -12.55 -5.04
N VAL A 38 -0.58 -11.99 -4.12
CA VAL A 38 0.51 -12.73 -3.47
C VAL A 38 -0.04 -13.76 -2.48
N SER A 39 0.57 -14.95 -2.43
CA SER A 39 0.19 -15.93 -1.42
C SER A 39 0.41 -15.38 -0.01
N GLU A 40 -0.39 -15.83 0.96
CA GLU A 40 -0.24 -15.39 2.35
C GLU A 40 1.18 -15.67 2.89
N SER A 41 1.79 -16.76 2.46
CA SER A 41 3.19 -17.11 2.77
C SER A 41 4.17 -16.07 2.25
N GLU A 42 4.06 -15.66 1.00
CA GLU A 42 4.95 -14.66 0.39
C GLU A 42 4.77 -13.29 1.03
N MET A 43 3.52 -12.90 1.29
CA MET A 43 3.21 -11.67 2.01
C MET A 43 3.85 -11.66 3.42
N ARG A 44 3.74 -12.77 4.16
CA ARG A 44 4.34 -12.90 5.50
C ARG A 44 5.87 -12.81 5.45
N VAL A 45 6.49 -13.43 4.45
CA VAL A 45 7.95 -13.38 4.26
C VAL A 45 8.39 -11.95 3.95
N ALA A 46 7.71 -11.28 3.01
CA ALA A 46 8.00 -9.90 2.64
C ALA A 46 7.82 -8.93 3.82
N ALA A 47 6.80 -9.14 4.67
CA ALA A 47 6.52 -8.29 5.82
C ALA A 47 7.42 -8.56 7.05
N ALA A 48 8.10 -9.71 7.10
CA ALA A 48 8.83 -10.16 8.29
C ALA A 48 9.88 -9.15 8.81
N PRO A 49 10.70 -8.50 7.97
CA PRO A 49 11.69 -7.53 8.45
C PRO A 49 11.06 -6.32 9.13
N ALA A 50 9.98 -5.77 8.56
CA ALA A 50 9.26 -4.63 9.11
C ALA A 50 8.60 -4.97 10.46
N VAL A 51 7.98 -6.15 10.55
CA VAL A 51 7.38 -6.64 11.80
C VAL A 51 8.44 -6.82 12.88
N MET A 52 9.61 -7.37 12.53
CA MET A 52 10.72 -7.57 13.46
C MET A 52 11.28 -6.23 13.96
N ALA A 53 11.55 -5.30 13.06
CA ALA A 53 11.99 -3.95 13.41
C ALA A 53 10.98 -3.24 14.33
N GLY A 54 9.67 -3.34 14.03
CA GLY A 54 8.61 -2.78 14.88
C GLY A 54 8.57 -3.39 16.27
N LYS A 55 8.81 -4.70 16.41
CA LYS A 55 8.91 -5.38 17.72
C LYS A 55 10.12 -4.89 18.51
N ILE A 56 11.27 -4.73 17.87
CA ILE A 56 12.49 -4.21 18.51
C ILE A 56 12.28 -2.77 18.97
N LYS A 57 11.77 -1.91 18.07
CA LYS A 57 11.45 -0.52 18.39
C LYS A 57 10.55 -0.41 19.61
N ARG A 58 9.46 -1.20 19.66
CA ARG A 58 8.53 -1.16 20.80
C ARG A 58 9.20 -1.49 22.14
N LYS A 59 10.13 -2.45 22.15
CA LYS A 59 10.89 -2.78 23.38
C LYS A 59 11.81 -1.64 23.80
N LEU A 60 12.47 -1.00 22.85
CA LEU A 60 13.34 0.16 23.11
C LEU A 60 12.52 1.35 23.63
N ASP A 61 11.36 1.61 23.03
CA ASP A 61 10.46 2.69 23.45
C ASP A 61 9.94 2.43 24.89
N GLU A 62 9.57 1.19 25.23
CA GLU A 62 9.14 0.82 26.58
C GLU A 62 10.27 1.02 27.61
N PHE A 63 11.48 0.57 27.27
CA PHE A 63 12.66 0.77 28.12
C PHE A 63 12.97 2.25 28.33
N ALA A 64 13.00 3.03 27.25
CA ALA A 64 13.25 4.47 27.30
C ALA A 64 12.17 5.19 28.12
N THR A 65 10.90 4.78 27.98
CA THR A 65 9.78 5.32 28.76
C THR A 65 9.98 5.07 30.25
N ARG A 66 10.37 3.85 30.65
CA ARG A 66 10.62 3.50 32.05
C ARG A 66 11.77 4.29 32.66
N VAL A 67 12.87 4.43 31.91
CA VAL A 67 14.04 5.17 32.37
C VAL A 67 13.76 6.67 32.48
N THR A 68 13.03 7.24 31.50
CA THR A 68 12.79 8.69 31.43
C THR A 68 11.71 9.14 32.41
N TYR A 69 10.62 8.38 32.52
CA TYR A 69 9.42 8.79 33.25
C TYR A 69 9.19 7.99 34.54
N GLY A 70 10.03 7.00 34.86
CA GLY A 70 9.93 6.21 36.09
C GLY A 70 8.72 5.28 36.16
N ARG A 71 8.13 4.90 35.02
CA ARG A 71 6.98 4.00 34.92
C ARG A 71 7.32 2.62 34.38
#